data_AF-A0A0K1W1R0-F1
#
_entry.id   AF-A0A0K1W1R0-F1
#
_cell.length_a   1.000
_cell.length_b   1.000
_cell.length_c   1.000
_cell.angle_alpha   90.00
_cell.angle_beta   90.00
_cell.angle_gamma   90.00
#
_symmetry.space_group_name_H-M   'P 1'
#
loop_
_entity.id
_entity.type
_entity.pdbx_description
1 polymer ?
#
loop_
_entity_poly.entity_id
_entity_poly.type
_entity_poly.pdbx_seq_one_letter_code
_entity_poly.pdbx_strand_id
1 'polypeptide(L)'
;MKKVWIVMLITSIALLIISTLSLTLPDFKYKNQLLYEYYSGIKFPSKLENIQIWIKLMLSMSVISSVISIFVLVMGYFYENTTYNKYAAMTQIPVVFIAFFSGLMMLIAGCMTLSGGTINSSSKTSLIILQVFINLGYVSLTGITIWTCIVEYKANSLK
;
A
#
# COMPACT_ATOMS: atom_id res chain seq x y z
N MET A 1 -15.37 16.41 -3.44
CA MET A 1 -14.09 15.86 -2.93
C MET A 1 -14.22 15.01 -1.65
N LYS A 2 -15.13 15.31 -0.70
CA LYS A 2 -15.28 14.56 0.56
C LYS A 2 -15.35 13.03 0.40
N LYS A 3 -16.21 12.54 -0.50
CA LYS A 3 -16.36 11.10 -0.81
C LYS A 3 -15.04 10.45 -1.26
N VAL A 4 -14.24 11.16 -2.04
CA VAL A 4 -12.96 10.65 -2.56
C VAL A 4 -11.94 10.47 -1.44
N TRP A 5 -11.84 11.46 -0.54
CA TRP A 5 -10.99 11.39 0.64
C TRP A 5 -11.42 10.31 1.63
N ILE A 6 -12.72 10.02 1.75
CA ILE A 6 -13.22 8.88 2.52
C ILE A 6 -12.73 7.56 1.92
N VAL A 7 -12.82 7.40 0.59
CA VAL A 7 -12.34 6.18 -0.08
C VAL A 7 -10.81 6.04 0.06
N MET A 8 -10.05 7.14 -0.06
CA MET A 8 -8.61 7.14 0.20
C MET A 8 -8.30 6.72 1.63
N LEU A 9 -9.04 7.24 2.63
CA LEU A 9 -8.84 6.85 4.02
C LEU A 9 -9.10 5.36 4.25
N ILE A 10 -10.23 4.83 3.76
CA ILE A 10 -10.60 3.42 3.93
C ILE A 10 -9.54 2.51 3.29
N THR A 11 -9.12 2.84 2.07
CA THR A 11 -8.11 2.05 1.35
C THR A 11 -6.74 2.12 2.02
N SER A 12 -6.33 3.29 2.53
CA SER A 12 -5.08 3.43 3.29
C SER A 12 -5.10 2.68 4.62
N ILE A 13 -6.23 2.66 5.34
CA ILE A 13 -6.39 1.87 6.56
C ILE A 13 -6.38 0.37 6.26
N ALA A 14 -7.06 -0.08 5.21
CA ALA A 14 -7.05 -1.48 4.81
C ALA A 14 -5.62 -1.94 4.48
N LEU A 15 -4.87 -1.11 3.75
CA LEU A 15 -3.46 -1.38 3.46
C LEU A 15 -2.58 -1.36 4.70
N LEU A 16 -2.80 -0.43 5.63
CA LEU A 16 -2.10 -0.39 6.91
C LEU A 16 -2.30 -1.69 7.70
N ILE A 17 -3.55 -2.18 7.79
CA ILE A 17 -3.88 -3.46 8.44
C ILE A 17 -3.12 -4.59 7.76
N ILE A 18 -3.15 -4.67 6.43
CA ILE A 18 -2.50 -5.78 5.73
C ILE A 18 -0.97 -5.71 5.83
N SER A 19 -0.36 -4.52 5.74
CA SER A 19 1.08 -4.34 5.94
C SER A 19 1.51 -4.68 7.37
N THR A 20 0.69 -4.31 8.36
CA THR A 20 0.94 -4.65 9.77
C THR A 20 0.82 -6.15 10.01
N LEU A 21 -0.20 -6.79 9.43
CA LEU A 21 -0.34 -8.25 9.47
C LEU A 21 0.86 -8.93 8.81
N SER A 22 1.31 -8.42 7.66
CA SER A 22 2.48 -8.95 6.95
C SER A 22 3.78 -8.84 7.77
N LEU A 23 3.90 -7.79 8.60
CA LEU A 23 5.03 -7.59 9.51
C LEU A 23 4.94 -8.44 10.78
N THR A 24 3.74 -8.62 11.35
CA THR A 24 3.51 -9.20 12.69
C THR A 24 3.15 -10.68 12.70
N LEU A 25 2.54 -11.21 11.63
CA LEU A 25 2.22 -12.64 11.49
C LEU A 25 3.42 -13.59 11.66
N PRO A 26 4.65 -13.23 11.28
CA PRO A 26 5.82 -14.05 11.58
C PRO A 26 6.12 -14.21 13.07
N ASP A 27 5.77 -13.22 13.92
CA ASP A 27 6.07 -13.26 15.36
C ASP A 27 5.00 -13.99 16.18
N PHE A 28 3.74 -13.98 15.72
CA PHE A 28 2.65 -14.69 16.39
C PHE A 28 2.63 -16.18 15.99
N LYS A 29 3.27 -17.02 16.79
CA LYS A 29 3.15 -18.50 16.82
C LYS A 29 3.76 -19.28 15.63
N TYR A 30 3.94 -18.69 14.46
CA TYR A 30 4.54 -19.33 13.27
C TYR A 30 5.94 -18.81 12.97
N LYS A 31 6.81 -18.83 13.98
CA LYS A 31 8.10 -18.12 14.09
C LYS A 31 9.09 -18.21 12.91
N ASN A 32 8.84 -19.00 11.86
CA ASN A 32 9.72 -19.07 10.69
C ASN A 32 9.09 -19.39 9.32
N GLN A 33 7.87 -19.92 9.17
CA GLN A 33 7.65 -20.84 8.03
C GLN A 33 6.75 -20.42 6.88
N LEU A 34 5.93 -19.37 6.96
CA LEU A 34 4.96 -19.11 5.87
C LEU A 34 5.20 -17.82 5.11
N LEU A 35 5.21 -16.67 5.78
CA LEU A 35 5.38 -15.37 5.10
C LEU A 35 6.84 -15.06 4.79
N TYR A 36 7.78 -15.29 5.72
CA TYR A 36 9.19 -15.03 5.45
C TYR A 36 9.83 -16.05 4.51
N GLU A 37 9.50 -17.35 4.62
CA GLU A 37 9.94 -18.36 3.65
C GLU A 37 9.44 -18.06 2.23
N TYR A 38 8.22 -17.50 2.10
CA TYR A 38 7.68 -17.05 0.81
C TYR A 38 8.50 -15.93 0.17
N TYR A 39 9.21 -15.15 0.97
CA TYR A 39 10.05 -14.08 0.48
C TYR A 39 11.55 -14.38 0.57
N SER A 40 11.98 -15.45 1.22
CA SER A 40 13.40 -15.74 1.50
C SER A 40 14.11 -16.30 0.28
N GLY A 41 14.54 -15.40 -0.59
CA GLY A 41 15.46 -15.70 -1.69
C GLY A 41 16.86 -15.18 -1.43
N ILE A 42 17.80 -15.67 -2.23
CA ILE A 42 19.23 -15.30 -2.13
C ILE A 42 19.53 -14.06 -3.00
N LYS A 43 18.66 -13.74 -3.95
CA LYS A 43 18.83 -12.67 -4.96
C LYS A 43 17.90 -11.48 -4.68
N PHE A 44 18.23 -10.32 -5.22
CA PHE A 44 17.31 -9.18 -5.22
C PHE A 44 16.07 -9.50 -6.09
N PRO A 45 14.83 -9.10 -5.71
CA PRO A 45 14.43 -8.36 -4.50
C PRO A 45 14.12 -9.24 -3.27
N SER A 46 14.34 -10.55 -3.33
CA SER A 46 13.96 -11.54 -2.31
C SER A 46 14.96 -11.74 -1.15
N LYS A 47 16.01 -10.92 -1.01
CA LYS A 47 16.82 -10.95 0.23
C LYS A 47 15.97 -10.52 1.43
N LEU A 48 16.12 -11.21 2.56
CA LEU A 48 15.37 -10.94 3.79
C LEU A 48 15.37 -9.46 4.21
N GLU A 49 16.55 -8.82 4.16
CA GLU A 49 16.73 -7.39 4.47
C GLU A 49 15.90 -6.48 3.55
N ASN A 50 15.86 -6.81 2.25
CA ASN A 50 15.09 -6.03 1.27
C ASN A 50 13.59 -6.16 1.52
N ILE A 51 13.13 -7.35 1.85
CA ILE A 51 11.71 -7.62 2.15
C ILE A 51 11.25 -6.83 3.36
N GLN A 52 12.07 -6.76 4.40
CA GLN A 52 11.79 -5.91 5.56
C GLN A 52 11.73 -4.43 5.17
N ILE A 53 12.61 -3.97 4.28
CA ILE A 53 12.58 -2.60 3.77
C ILE A 53 11.28 -2.34 3.00
N TRP A 54 10.86 -3.24 2.10
CA TRP A 54 9.62 -3.07 1.32
C TRP A 54 8.39 -3.03 2.22
N ILE A 55 8.28 -3.91 3.20
CA ILE A 55 7.17 -3.92 4.16
C ILE A 55 7.16 -2.63 5.00
N LYS A 56 8.33 -2.19 5.49
CA LYS A 56 8.45 -0.93 6.26
C LYS A 56 8.07 0.29 5.43
N LEU A 57 8.45 0.32 4.15
CA LEU A 57 8.05 1.38 3.23
C LEU A 57 6.53 1.38 3.02
N MET A 58 5.92 0.22 2.81
CA MET A 58 4.45 0.12 2.67
C MET A 58 3.70 0.58 3.92
N LEU A 59 4.19 0.17 5.10
CA LEU A 59 3.63 0.61 6.39
C LEU A 59 3.78 2.12 6.55
N SER A 60 4.96 2.68 6.27
CA SER A 60 5.21 4.13 6.38
C SER A 60 4.30 4.93 5.44
N MET A 61 4.18 4.50 4.18
CA MET A 61 3.35 5.21 3.19
C MET A 61 1.85 5.11 3.49
N SER A 62 1.37 3.96 4.00
CA SER A 62 -0.04 3.81 4.40
C SER A 62 -0.39 4.67 5.62
N VAL A 63 0.52 4.81 6.59
CA VAL A 63 0.37 5.76 7.71
C VAL A 63 0.30 7.20 7.20
N ILE A 64 1.28 7.62 6.39
CA ILE A 64 1.31 8.99 5.84
C ILE A 64 0.02 9.28 5.06
N SER A 65 -0.40 8.37 4.20
CA SER A 65 -1.61 8.53 3.40
C SER A 65 -2.89 8.63 4.25
N SER A 66 -2.97 7.85 5.34
CA SER A 66 -4.08 7.90 6.29
C SER A 66 -4.13 9.23 7.03
N VAL A 67 -2.98 9.71 7.53
CA VAL A 67 -2.87 11.00 8.23
C VAL A 67 -3.29 12.17 7.34
N ILE A 68 -2.79 12.21 6.09
CA ILE A 68 -3.18 13.24 5.12
C ILE A 68 -4.68 13.19 4.86
N SER A 69 -5.24 11.99 4.67
CA SER A 69 -6.68 11.83 4.39
C SER A 69 -7.55 12.28 5.57
N ILE A 70 -7.15 11.96 6.81
CA ILE A 70 -7.83 12.44 8.03
C ILE A 70 -7.76 13.96 8.09
N PHE A 71 -6.57 14.56 7.90
CA PHE A 71 -6.40 16.01 7.94
C PHE A 71 -7.31 16.72 6.94
N VAL A 72 -7.34 16.26 5.69
CA VAL A 72 -8.18 16.87 4.65
C VAL A 72 -9.67 16.68 4.95
N LEU A 73 -10.07 15.53 5.48
CA LEU A 73 -11.45 15.31 5.91
C LEU A 73 -11.84 16.25 7.04
N VAL A 74 -11.00 16.42 8.07
CA VAL A 74 -11.26 17.35 9.18
C VAL A 74 -11.40 18.78 8.67
N MET A 75 -10.47 19.26 7.84
CA MET A 75 -10.53 20.61 7.26
C MET A 75 -11.75 20.82 6.36
N GLY A 76 -12.12 19.79 5.57
CA GLY A 76 -13.28 19.86 4.68
C GLY A 76 -14.64 19.68 5.37
N TYR A 77 -14.70 18.95 6.50
CA TYR A 77 -15.95 18.71 7.24
C TYR A 77 -16.23 19.76 8.31
N PHE A 78 -15.24 20.12 9.13
CA PHE A 78 -15.45 21.04 10.25
C PHE A 78 -15.24 22.50 9.88
N TYR A 79 -14.32 22.77 8.94
CA TYR A 79 -13.93 24.14 8.58
C TYR A 79 -14.38 24.55 7.17
N GLU A 80 -15.09 23.65 6.45
CA GLU A 80 -15.54 23.82 5.06
C GLU A 80 -14.45 24.33 4.10
N ASN A 81 -13.17 24.08 4.44
CA ASN A 81 -12.03 24.63 3.73
C ASN A 81 -11.49 23.60 2.72
N THR A 82 -11.60 23.93 1.43
CA THR A 82 -11.15 23.06 0.33
C THR A 82 -9.76 23.40 -0.21
N THR A 83 -9.13 24.47 0.28
CA THR A 83 -7.83 24.96 -0.23
C THR A 83 -6.74 23.90 -0.14
N TYR A 84 -6.79 23.04 0.88
CA TYR A 84 -5.80 22.00 1.12
C TYR A 84 -5.93 20.77 0.21
N ASN A 85 -7.05 20.62 -0.52
CA ASN A 85 -7.27 19.46 -1.39
C ASN A 85 -6.18 19.33 -2.45
N LYS A 86 -5.82 20.45 -3.09
CA LYS A 86 -4.79 20.47 -4.14
C LYS A 86 -3.42 20.05 -3.62
N TYR A 87 -3.00 20.61 -2.49
CA TYR A 87 -1.71 20.30 -1.88
C TYR A 87 -1.66 18.85 -1.40
N ALA A 88 -2.71 18.39 -0.71
CA ALA A 88 -2.80 17.02 -0.24
C ALA A 88 -2.79 16.00 -1.40
N ALA A 89 -3.48 16.32 -2.51
CA ALA A 89 -3.48 15.47 -3.69
C ALA A 89 -2.08 15.38 -4.32
N MET A 90 -1.35 16.50 -4.41
CA MET A 90 0.04 16.52 -4.88
C MET A 90 0.98 15.73 -3.96
N THR A 91 0.81 15.83 -2.63
CA THR A 91 1.60 15.06 -1.65
C THR A 91 1.32 13.56 -1.72
N GLN A 92 0.10 13.14 -2.06
CA GLN A 92 -0.25 11.73 -2.18
C GLN A 92 0.43 11.03 -3.37
N ILE A 93 0.78 11.75 -4.45
CA ILE A 93 1.42 11.15 -5.63
C ILE A 93 2.70 10.37 -5.30
N PRO A 94 3.73 10.96 -4.66
CA PRO A 94 4.94 10.23 -4.31
C PRO A 94 4.69 9.12 -3.27
N VAL A 95 3.77 9.35 -2.32
CA VAL A 95 3.41 8.38 -1.28
C VAL A 95 2.88 7.09 -1.90
N VAL A 96 1.93 7.25 -2.82
CA VAL A 96 1.27 6.13 -3.48
C VAL A 96 2.20 5.43 -4.48
N PHE A 97 3.08 6.19 -5.14
CA PHE A 97 4.11 5.62 -6.02
C PHE A 97 5.10 4.72 -5.26
N ILE A 98 5.64 5.19 -4.13
CA ILE A 98 6.58 4.41 -3.30
C ILE A 98 5.91 3.14 -2.78
N ALA A 99 4.66 3.25 -2.35
CA ALA A 99 3.92 2.12 -1.82
C ALA A 99 3.58 1.08 -2.90
N PHE A 100 3.18 1.53 -4.10
CA PHE A 100 2.98 0.68 -5.27
C PHE A 100 4.27 -0.04 -5.66
N PHE A 101 5.39 0.68 -5.75
CA PHE A 101 6.69 0.11 -6.10
C PHE A 101 7.14 -0.95 -5.08
N SER A 102 6.92 -0.69 -3.79
CA SER A 102 7.21 -1.65 -2.72
C SER A 102 6.34 -2.91 -2.80
N GLY A 103 5.04 -2.75 -3.09
CA GLY A 103 4.13 -3.88 -3.33
C GLY A 103 4.53 -4.74 -4.52
N LEU A 104 4.99 -4.10 -5.61
CA LEU A 104 5.50 -4.76 -6.81
C LEU A 104 6.80 -5.53 -6.53
N MET A 105 7.73 -4.94 -5.76
CA MET A 105 8.96 -5.64 -5.36
C MET A 105 8.68 -6.86 -4.51
N MET A 106 7.71 -6.79 -3.59
CA MET A 106 7.26 -7.96 -2.84
C MET A 106 6.59 -9.02 -3.73
N LEU A 107 5.79 -8.61 -4.72
CA LEU A 107 5.19 -9.54 -5.69
C LEU A 107 6.27 -10.30 -6.47
N ILE A 108 7.25 -9.56 -7.01
CA ILE A 108 8.38 -10.15 -7.75
C ILE A 108 9.16 -11.11 -6.84
N ALA A 109 9.46 -10.70 -5.61
CA ALA A 109 10.14 -11.55 -4.65
C ALA A 109 9.38 -12.87 -4.43
N GLY A 110 8.06 -12.79 -4.17
CA GLY A 110 7.20 -13.97 -4.02
C GLY A 110 7.21 -14.89 -5.24
N CYS A 111 7.10 -14.32 -6.45
CA CYS A 111 7.20 -15.07 -7.71
C CYS A 111 8.53 -15.81 -7.87
N MET A 112 9.65 -15.18 -7.47
CA MET A 112 10.97 -15.80 -7.56
C MET A 112 11.13 -16.98 -6.60
N THR A 113 10.57 -16.89 -5.39
CA THR A 113 10.64 -17.98 -4.40
C THR A 113 9.75 -19.16 -4.78
N LEU A 114 8.62 -18.91 -5.47
CA LEU A 114 7.73 -19.95 -6.00
C LEU A 114 8.41 -20.82 -7.06
N SER A 115 9.23 -20.22 -7.93
CA SER A 115 10.01 -20.89 -8.96
C SER A 115 11.14 -21.76 -8.38
N GLY A 116 11.58 -21.48 -7.14
CA GLY A 116 12.67 -22.19 -6.46
C GLY A 116 12.31 -23.51 -5.79
N GLY A 117 11.04 -23.94 -5.82
CA GLY A 117 10.63 -25.29 -5.40
C GLY A 117 10.56 -25.58 -3.90
N THR A 118 10.83 -24.62 -3.02
CA THR A 118 11.02 -24.85 -1.56
C THR A 118 9.76 -24.84 -0.70
N ILE A 119 8.58 -24.47 -1.22
CA ILE A 119 7.35 -24.32 -0.43
C ILE A 119 6.29 -25.37 -0.83
N ASN A 120 5.51 -25.87 0.13
CA ASN A 120 4.38 -26.78 -0.12
C ASN A 120 3.30 -26.14 -1.02
N SER A 121 2.75 -26.90 -1.97
CA SER A 121 1.87 -26.39 -3.04
C SER A 121 0.58 -25.71 -2.57
N SER A 122 -0.02 -26.15 -1.47
CA SER A 122 -1.27 -25.57 -0.94
C SER A 122 -1.05 -24.22 -0.24
N SER A 123 0.09 -24.04 0.43
CA SER A 123 0.45 -22.81 1.15
C SER A 123 0.90 -21.68 0.21
N LYS A 124 1.33 -22.03 -1.02
CA LYS A 124 1.72 -21.08 -2.06
C LYS A 124 0.54 -20.21 -2.50
N THR A 125 -0.62 -20.80 -2.71
CA THR A 125 -1.78 -20.13 -3.30
C THR A 125 -2.36 -19.05 -2.39
N SER A 126 -2.48 -19.30 -1.09
CA SER A 126 -3.03 -18.31 -0.14
C SER A 126 -2.16 -17.06 0.02
N LEU A 127 -0.83 -17.23 -0.03
CA LEU A 127 0.12 -16.13 0.10
C LEU A 127 0.20 -15.29 -1.19
N ILE A 128 0.16 -15.94 -2.35
CA ILE A 128 0.04 -15.26 -3.65
C ILE A 128 -1.25 -14.43 -3.71
N ILE A 129 -2.38 -15.04 -3.31
CA ILE A 129 -3.68 -14.37 -3.33
C ILE A 129 -3.65 -13.14 -2.42
N LEU A 130 -3.13 -13.26 -1.20
CA LEU A 130 -2.97 -12.12 -0.29
C LEU A 130 -2.13 -10.99 -0.93
N GLN A 131 -1.02 -11.34 -1.58
CA GLN A 131 -0.13 -10.36 -2.22
C GLN A 131 -0.74 -9.70 -3.45
N VAL A 132 -1.54 -10.43 -4.22
CA VAL A 132 -2.31 -9.89 -5.35
C VAL A 132 -3.38 -8.92 -4.85
N PHE A 133 -4.10 -9.26 -3.76
CA PHE A 133 -5.08 -8.37 -3.14
C PHE A 133 -4.46 -7.08 -2.61
N ILE A 134 -3.27 -7.15 -1.99
CA ILE A 134 -2.50 -5.98 -1.56
C ILE A 134 -2.17 -5.08 -2.76
N ASN A 135 -1.63 -5.66 -3.84
CA ASN A 135 -1.25 -4.91 -5.03
C ASN A 135 -2.47 -4.31 -5.77
N LEU A 136 -3.60 -5.03 -5.83
CA LEU A 136 -4.86 -4.50 -6.37
C LEU A 136 -5.40 -3.33 -5.53
N GLY A 137 -5.29 -3.42 -4.20
CA GLY A 137 -5.62 -2.32 -3.30
C GLY A 137 -4.78 -1.07 -3.60
N TYR A 138 -3.48 -1.24 -3.85
CA TYR A 138 -2.61 -0.13 -4.23
C TYR A 138 -2.91 0.44 -5.61
N VAL A 139 -3.13 -0.40 -6.63
CA VAL A 139 -3.54 0.08 -7.96
C VAL A 139 -4.82 0.89 -7.86
N SER A 140 -5.77 0.45 -7.02
CA SER A 140 -7.01 1.18 -6.75
C SER A 140 -6.73 2.53 -6.09
N LEU A 141 -5.85 2.57 -5.09
CA LEU A 141 -5.47 3.80 -4.39
C LEU A 141 -4.72 4.79 -5.30
N THR A 142 -3.85 4.30 -6.18
CA THR A 142 -3.20 5.08 -7.25
C THR A 142 -4.22 5.64 -8.23
N GLY A 143 -5.15 4.80 -8.70
CA GLY A 143 -6.22 5.22 -9.61
C GLY A 143 -7.11 6.30 -8.99
N ILE A 144 -7.50 6.12 -7.73
CA ILE A 144 -8.26 7.11 -6.97
C ILE A 144 -7.44 8.40 -6.86
N THR A 145 -6.17 8.35 -6.46
CA THR A 145 -5.28 9.52 -6.33
C THR A 145 -5.21 10.32 -7.64
N ILE A 146 -4.94 9.65 -8.76
CA ILE A 146 -4.86 10.27 -10.09
C ILE A 146 -6.20 10.90 -10.46
N TRP A 147 -7.31 10.19 -10.23
CA TRP A 147 -8.64 10.71 -10.47
C TRP A 147 -8.92 11.98 -9.64
N THR A 148 -8.57 11.97 -8.36
CA THR A 148 -8.68 13.13 -7.45
C THR A 148 -7.91 14.33 -8.00
N CYS A 149 -6.67 14.12 -8.47
CA CYS A 149 -5.85 15.16 -9.08
C CYS A 149 -6.47 15.73 -10.36
N ILE A 150 -7.02 14.88 -11.23
CA ILE A 150 -7.66 15.31 -12.48
C ILE A 150 -8.91 16.14 -12.19
N VAL A 151 -9.75 15.70 -11.25
CA VAL A 151 -10.97 16.41 -10.84
C VAL A 151 -10.63 17.77 -10.24
N GLU A 152 -9.63 17.84 -9.36
CA GLU A 152 -9.18 19.10 -8.74
C GLU A 152 -8.57 20.06 -9.77
N TYR A 153 -7.81 19.54 -10.75
CA TYR A 153 -7.28 20.34 -11.84
C TYR A 153 -8.39 20.95 -12.68
N LYS A 154 -9.36 20.15 -13.13
CA LYS A 154 -10.51 20.64 -13.92
C LYS A 154 -11.37 21.65 -13.16
N ALA A 155 -11.58 21.45 -11.86
CA ALA A 155 -12.38 22.35 -11.05
C ALA A 155 -11.74 23.74 -10.84
N ASN A 156 -10.40 23.80 -10.86
CA ASN A 156 -9.65 25.05 -10.64
C ASN A 156 -9.12 25.69 -11.94
N SER A 157 -9.03 24.96 -13.06
CA SER A 157 -8.62 25.52 -14.37
C SER A 157 -9.79 26.15 -15.15
N LEU A 158 -11.03 25.97 -14.68
CA LEU A 158 -12.26 26.54 -15.24
C LEU A 158 -12.74 27.79 -14.47
N LYS A 159 -11.92 28.29 -13.54
CA LYS A 159 -12.06 29.59 -12.87
C LYS A 159 -10.96 30.51 -13.35
#